data_AF-A0AAV4J8B4-F1
#
_entry.id   AF-A0AAV4J8B4-F1
#
_cell.length_a   1.000
_cell.length_b   1.000
_cell.length_c   1.000
_cell.angle_alpha   90.00
_cell.angle_beta   90.00
_cell.angle_gamma   90.00
#
_symmetry.space_group_name_H-M   'P 1'
#
loop_
_entity.id
_entity.type
_entity.pdbx_description
1 polymer ?
#
loop_
_entity_poly.entity_id
_entity_poly.type
_entity_poly.pdbx_seq_one_letter_code
_entity_poly.pdbx_strand_id
1 'polypeptide(L)'
;MFNWEERFQYMASLIEGHEVDIVAFQEVRFSIDEANEVKISQLQKAKQHLPNHKWMVAQPAGPVELPKNANWKRWTEEGLGILSKFPIISFTKIKLTSQGGRDSNPRIALHAQIQVTQSPHHVLNVVAVHFSYDKQQQCQNAQQLLEFLESQDLQNIIVLGDFNTYPDFSGPVDVFTSNVVKSCPFRRPHVPLFYDAAMDSHRVEDPLPLSFSNMPSPGYISRPDRILLSPTFKVIRSDLYGHGGPYINSCYSAIIMKRTMSMLRSAFDSFIRRNGYSCLHDCGPHGSCRCGICVRGDCIADFSVKSAVIT
;
A
#
# COMPACT_ATOMS: atom_id res chain seq x y z
N MET A 1 10.00 9.50 -14.17
CA MET A 1 8.86 10.37 -13.82
C MET A 1 8.53 10.32 -12.33
N PHE A 2 8.99 9.31 -11.60
CA PHE A 2 8.62 9.09 -10.20
C PHE A 2 9.86 8.83 -9.37
N ASN A 3 10.44 9.89 -8.80
CA ASN A 3 11.43 9.71 -7.76
C ASN A 3 10.66 9.36 -6.47
N TRP A 4 10.96 8.20 -5.89
CA TRP A 4 10.38 7.78 -4.61
C TRP A 4 10.56 8.82 -3.52
N GLU A 5 11.72 9.44 -3.42
CA GLU A 5 12.06 10.44 -2.40
C GLU A 5 11.15 11.67 -2.48
N GLU A 6 11.00 12.25 -3.68
CA GLU A 6 10.11 13.40 -3.92
C GLU A 6 8.64 13.04 -3.65
N ARG A 7 8.20 11.85 -4.09
CA ARG A 7 6.86 11.35 -3.80
C ARG A 7 6.63 11.18 -2.32
N PHE A 8 7.62 10.64 -1.62
CA PHE A 8 7.50 10.41 -0.19
C PHE A 8 7.46 11.72 0.58
N GLN A 9 8.26 12.72 0.21
CA GLN A 9 8.18 14.05 0.82
C GLN A 9 6.78 14.66 0.68
N TYR A 10 6.19 14.54 -0.52
CA TYR A 10 4.80 15.00 -0.71
C TYR A 10 3.80 14.18 0.13
N MET A 11 3.91 12.85 0.18
CA MET A 11 3.07 12.02 1.05
C MET A 11 3.25 12.36 2.53
N ALA A 12 4.47 12.62 2.98
CA ALA A 12 4.75 13.02 4.34
C ALA A 12 4.06 14.35 4.67
N SER A 13 4.10 15.33 3.76
CA SER A 13 3.38 16.60 3.94
C SER A 13 1.87 16.42 4.07
N LEU A 14 1.28 15.46 3.35
CA LEU A 14 -0.15 15.12 3.47
C LEU A 14 -0.43 14.44 4.81
N ILE A 15 0.39 13.47 5.20
CA ILE A 15 0.25 12.74 6.47
C ILE A 15 0.34 13.71 7.66
N GLU A 16 1.29 14.65 7.65
CA GLU A 16 1.44 15.66 8.70
C GLU A 16 0.34 16.71 8.65
N GLY A 17 0.03 17.24 7.46
CA GLY A 17 -0.97 18.29 7.27
C GLY A 17 -2.40 17.86 7.61
N HIS A 18 -2.70 16.56 7.53
CA HIS A 18 -3.98 15.98 7.93
C HIS A 18 -3.92 15.25 9.29
N GLU A 19 -2.85 15.45 10.05
CA GLU A 19 -2.64 14.92 11.40
C GLU A 19 -2.86 13.40 11.52
N VAL A 20 -2.60 12.62 10.46
CA VAL A 20 -2.88 11.18 10.44
C VAL A 20 -2.10 10.46 11.54
N ASP A 21 -2.76 9.67 12.39
CA ASP A 21 -2.10 9.04 13.55
C ASP A 21 -1.46 7.69 13.22
N ILE A 22 -2.15 6.88 12.42
CA ILE A 22 -1.72 5.55 12.01
C ILE A 22 -1.88 5.47 10.50
N VAL A 23 -0.85 5.02 9.80
CA VAL A 23 -0.85 4.86 8.34
C VAL A 23 -0.27 3.50 7.96
N ALA A 24 -0.97 2.81 7.07
CA ALA A 24 -0.51 1.57 6.47
C ALA A 24 -0.04 1.82 5.04
N PHE A 25 1.08 1.22 4.67
CA PHE A 25 1.70 1.32 3.36
C PHE A 25 1.72 -0.04 2.68
N GLN A 26 1.36 -0.03 1.41
CA GLN A 26 1.51 -1.15 0.49
C GLN A 26 2.74 -0.91 -0.38
N GLU A 27 3.19 -1.97 -1.05
CA GLU A 27 4.35 -1.96 -1.94
C GLU A 27 5.66 -1.39 -1.33
N VAL A 28 5.84 -1.57 -0.02
CA VAL A 28 7.05 -1.10 0.67
C VAL A 28 8.24 -1.90 0.14
N ARG A 29 9.19 -1.22 -0.51
CA ARG A 29 10.38 -1.89 -1.05
C ARG A 29 11.46 -2.07 0.01
N PHE A 30 12.18 -3.17 -0.07
CA PHE A 30 13.32 -3.49 0.77
C PHE A 30 14.58 -3.65 -0.08
N SER A 31 15.69 -3.11 0.42
CA SER A 31 17.03 -3.24 -0.14
C SER A 31 17.96 -3.88 0.88
N ILE A 32 19.01 -4.57 0.43
CA ILE A 32 20.13 -4.96 1.29
C ILE A 32 21.15 -3.82 1.24
N ASP A 33 21.54 -3.31 2.40
CA ASP A 33 22.70 -2.43 2.52
C ASP A 33 23.96 -3.25 2.27
N GLU A 34 24.62 -3.05 1.12
CA GLU A 34 25.83 -3.80 0.74
C GLU A 34 26.96 -3.65 1.77
N ALA A 35 27.00 -2.55 2.54
CA ALA A 35 28.06 -2.32 3.51
C ALA A 35 27.90 -3.14 4.80
N ASN A 36 26.67 -3.42 5.21
CA ASN A 36 26.35 -4.00 6.52
C ASN A 36 25.50 -5.28 6.43
N GLU A 37 25.11 -5.69 5.21
CA GLU A 37 24.15 -6.76 4.93
C GLU A 37 22.79 -6.60 5.64
N VAL A 38 22.48 -5.37 6.07
CA VAL A 38 21.23 -5.06 6.78
C VAL A 38 20.12 -4.80 5.77
N LYS A 39 18.97 -5.43 5.99
CA LYS A 39 17.76 -5.14 5.23
C LYS A 39 17.19 -3.79 5.62
N ILE A 40 17.13 -2.87 4.65
CA ILE A 40 16.59 -1.52 4.82
C ILE A 40 15.27 -1.38 4.06
N SER A 41 14.21 -0.97 4.75
CA SER A 41 12.92 -0.67 4.14
C SER A 41 12.85 0.78 3.67
N GLN A 42 12.04 1.06 2.64
CA GLN A 42 11.70 2.43 2.26
C GLN A 42 11.08 3.22 3.44
N LEU A 43 10.35 2.54 4.34
CA LEU A 43 9.76 3.16 5.52
C LEU A 43 10.78 3.68 6.53
N GLN A 44 11.95 3.05 6.64
CA GLN A 44 13.02 3.55 7.51
C GLN A 44 13.55 4.92 7.06
N LYS A 45 13.67 5.12 5.74
CA LYS A 45 14.08 6.42 5.16
C LYS A 45 12.96 7.45 5.32
N ALA A 46 11.74 7.02 5.03
CA ALA A 46 10.52 7.80 5.18
C ALA A 46 10.31 8.37 6.60
N LYS A 47 10.65 7.61 7.64
CA LYS A 47 10.56 8.05 9.04
C LYS A 47 11.32 9.37 9.32
N GLN A 48 12.34 9.70 8.51
CA GLN A 48 13.06 10.98 8.61
C GLN A 48 12.17 12.20 8.30
N HIS A 49 11.11 12.02 7.52
CA HIS A 49 10.15 13.07 7.16
C HIS A 49 8.87 13.03 8.00
N LEU A 50 8.75 12.08 8.94
CA LEU A 50 7.58 11.89 9.80
C LEU A 50 8.03 11.72 11.27
N PRO A 51 8.63 12.75 11.90
CA PRO A 51 9.21 12.64 13.23
C PRO A 51 8.20 12.28 14.33
N ASN A 52 6.91 12.56 14.11
CA ASN A 52 5.83 12.22 15.04
C ASN A 52 5.44 10.73 14.97
N HIS A 53 5.64 10.06 13.82
CA HIS A 53 5.36 8.63 13.63
C HIS A 53 6.55 7.78 14.03
N LYS A 54 6.84 7.78 15.33
CA LYS A 54 8.05 7.15 15.88
C LYS A 54 8.03 5.63 15.80
N TRP A 55 6.84 5.03 15.78
CA TRP A 55 6.66 3.58 15.81
C TRP A 55 6.45 3.05 14.40
N MET A 56 7.19 2.00 14.05
CA MET A 56 7.21 1.45 12.70
C MET A 56 7.35 -0.07 12.75
N VAL A 57 6.57 -0.73 11.90
CA VAL A 57 6.82 -2.11 11.49
C VAL A 57 6.79 -2.18 9.97
N ALA A 58 7.73 -2.91 9.37
CA ALA A 58 7.74 -3.19 7.94
C ALA A 58 8.14 -4.64 7.73
N GLN A 59 7.40 -5.38 6.92
CA GLN A 59 7.61 -6.81 6.70
C GLN A 59 7.59 -7.12 5.20
N PRO A 60 8.60 -7.82 4.66
CA PRO A 60 8.59 -8.25 3.28
C PRO A 60 7.59 -9.39 3.07
N ALA A 61 6.87 -9.33 1.97
CA ALA A 61 6.03 -10.42 1.46
C ALA A 61 6.86 -11.42 0.68
N GLY A 62 7.79 -10.93 -0.15
CA GLY A 62 8.76 -11.75 -0.87
C GLY A 62 9.47 -10.99 -1.99
N PRO A 63 10.16 -11.70 -2.89
CA PRO A 63 11.01 -11.07 -3.89
C PRO A 63 10.19 -10.32 -4.94
N VAL A 64 10.78 -9.26 -5.50
CA VAL A 64 10.24 -8.56 -6.67
C VAL A 64 10.73 -9.22 -7.94
N GLU A 65 9.89 -9.28 -8.97
CA GLU A 65 10.35 -9.72 -10.29
C GLU A 65 11.36 -8.71 -10.84
N LEU A 66 12.56 -9.20 -11.17
CA LEU A 66 13.61 -8.37 -11.74
C LEU A 66 13.40 -8.27 -13.26
N PRO A 67 13.39 -7.05 -13.83
CA PRO A 67 13.31 -6.91 -15.28
C PRO A 67 14.49 -7.63 -15.94
N LYS A 68 14.19 -8.47 -16.95
CA LYS A 68 15.23 -9.20 -17.69
C LYS A 68 16.23 -8.21 -18.30
N ASN A 69 17.52 -8.49 -18.14
CA ASN A 69 18.62 -7.67 -18.67
C ASN A 69 18.64 -6.22 -18.16
N ALA A 70 18.04 -5.93 -17.00
CA ALA A 70 18.22 -4.63 -16.34
C ALA A 70 19.41 -4.66 -15.38
N ASN A 71 20.14 -3.55 -15.33
CA ASN A 71 21.14 -3.33 -14.28
C ASN A 71 20.44 -2.84 -13.02
N TRP A 72 19.80 -3.77 -12.31
CA TRP A 72 18.97 -3.49 -11.13
C TRP A 72 19.75 -3.71 -9.84
N LYS A 73 19.95 -2.65 -9.05
CA LYS A 73 20.79 -2.67 -7.83
C LYS A 73 20.08 -2.19 -6.56
N ARG A 74 18.75 -2.14 -6.53
CA ARG A 74 18.06 -1.41 -5.44
C ARG A 74 17.16 -2.30 -4.61
N TRP A 75 16.07 -2.76 -5.16
CA TRP A 75 15.03 -3.41 -4.37
C TRP A 75 14.97 -4.89 -4.72
N THR A 76 15.07 -5.74 -3.71
CA THR A 76 15.02 -7.20 -3.89
C THR A 76 13.69 -7.76 -3.43
N GLU A 77 12.96 -7.04 -2.59
CA GLU A 77 11.68 -7.49 -2.02
C GLU A 77 10.67 -6.34 -1.93
N GLU A 78 9.41 -6.73 -1.86
CA GLU A 78 8.26 -5.88 -1.60
C GLU A 78 7.49 -6.42 -0.40
N GLY A 79 6.80 -5.56 0.34
CA GLY A 79 5.85 -5.99 1.36
C GLY A 79 5.01 -4.84 1.90
N LEU A 80 4.66 -4.94 3.17
CA LEU A 80 3.78 -4.00 3.85
C LEU A 80 4.52 -3.28 4.97
N GLY A 81 3.98 -2.14 5.39
CA GLY A 81 4.40 -1.53 6.63
C GLY A 81 3.36 -0.62 7.26
N ILE A 82 3.56 -0.32 8.53
CA ILE A 82 2.69 0.53 9.34
C ILE A 82 3.58 1.54 10.06
N LEU A 83 3.21 2.83 9.99
CA LEU A 83 3.75 3.89 10.82
C LEU A 83 2.67 4.38 11.79
N SER A 84 3.07 4.71 13.01
CA SER A 84 2.16 5.11 14.07
C SER A 84 2.79 6.16 14.98
N LYS A 85 1.98 7.15 15.39
CA LYS A 85 2.32 8.05 16.51
C LYS A 85 2.30 7.33 17.86
N PHE A 86 1.51 6.26 17.96
CA PHE A 86 1.31 5.45 19.16
C PHE A 86 2.18 4.18 19.19
N PRO A 87 2.56 3.66 20.38
CA PRO A 87 3.36 2.45 20.50
C PRO A 87 2.78 1.22 19.80
N ILE A 88 3.60 0.59 18.96
CA ILE A 88 3.33 -0.75 18.42
C ILE A 88 3.89 -1.76 19.42
N ILE A 89 3.02 -2.47 20.12
CA ILE A 89 3.40 -3.39 21.20
C ILE A 89 3.77 -4.78 20.68
N SER A 90 3.15 -5.21 19.58
CA SER A 90 3.41 -6.48 18.92
C SER A 90 2.98 -6.41 17.46
N PHE A 91 3.49 -7.33 16.64
CA PHE A 91 3.03 -7.49 15.27
C PHE A 91 3.12 -8.95 14.83
N THR A 92 2.27 -9.32 13.88
CA THR A 92 2.21 -10.65 13.27
C THR A 92 2.16 -10.53 11.76
N LYS A 93 3.07 -11.24 11.08
CA LYS A 93 3.06 -11.39 9.63
C LYS A 93 2.23 -12.62 9.25
N ILE A 94 1.12 -12.40 8.55
CA ILE A 94 0.20 -13.45 8.11
C ILE A 94 0.49 -13.73 6.65
N LYS A 95 0.92 -14.95 6.32
CA LYS A 95 1.14 -15.35 4.92
C LYS A 95 -0.20 -15.64 4.27
N LEU A 96 -0.50 -14.93 3.18
CA LEU A 96 -1.71 -15.18 2.38
C LEU A 96 -1.29 -16.09 1.21
N THR A 97 -1.72 -17.34 1.24
CA THR A 97 -1.31 -18.30 0.21
C THR A 97 -2.10 -18.06 -1.07
N SER A 98 -1.39 -18.16 -2.19
CA SER A 98 -1.98 -18.19 -3.52
C SER A 98 -2.06 -19.65 -3.96
N GLN A 99 -3.26 -20.13 -4.29
CA GLN A 99 -3.47 -21.48 -4.82
C GLN A 99 -3.96 -21.39 -6.27
N GLY A 100 -3.03 -21.54 -7.21
CA GLY A 100 -3.31 -21.35 -8.64
C GLY A 100 -3.67 -19.89 -8.97
N GLY A 101 -3.89 -19.57 -10.24
CA GLY A 101 -4.28 -18.22 -10.68
C GLY A 101 -3.15 -17.44 -11.34
N ARG A 102 -3.44 -16.19 -11.72
CA ARG A 102 -2.58 -15.35 -12.56
C ARG A 102 -1.60 -14.46 -11.78
N ASP A 103 -1.88 -14.20 -10.52
CA ASP A 103 -0.99 -13.42 -9.66
C ASP A 103 -0.01 -14.37 -8.96
N SER A 104 1.27 -14.22 -9.32
CA SER A 104 2.40 -14.95 -8.74
C SER A 104 3.05 -14.19 -7.59
N ASN A 105 2.62 -12.95 -7.30
CA ASN A 105 3.22 -12.14 -6.27
C ASN A 105 2.89 -12.71 -4.88
N PRO A 106 3.88 -12.85 -3.99
CA PRO A 106 3.64 -13.26 -2.62
C PRO A 106 2.82 -12.17 -1.90
N ARG A 107 1.73 -12.58 -1.25
CA ARG A 107 0.85 -11.67 -0.49
C ARG A 107 0.96 -11.95 1.01
N ILE A 108 0.89 -10.89 1.81
CA ILE A 108 0.82 -10.97 3.28
C ILE A 108 -0.28 -10.04 3.78
N ALA A 109 -0.79 -10.32 4.98
CA ALA A 109 -1.39 -9.31 5.84
C ALA A 109 -0.44 -9.02 7.00
N LEU A 110 -0.37 -7.76 7.43
CA LEU A 110 0.49 -7.32 8.53
C LEU A 110 -0.39 -6.78 9.65
N HIS A 111 -0.55 -7.59 10.70
CA HIS A 111 -1.27 -7.22 11.91
C HIS A 111 -0.32 -6.56 12.90
N ALA A 112 -0.72 -5.42 13.46
CA ALA A 112 -0.02 -4.71 14.52
C ALA A 112 -0.99 -4.38 15.65
N GLN A 113 -0.56 -4.60 16.89
CA GLN A 113 -1.26 -4.14 18.08
C GLN A 113 -0.72 -2.78 18.48
N ILE A 114 -1.60 -1.78 18.56
CA ILE A 114 -1.25 -0.39 18.80
C ILE A 114 -1.90 0.11 20.09
N GLN A 115 -1.08 0.56 21.03
CA GLN A 115 -1.50 1.04 22.34
C GLN A 115 -1.82 2.54 22.27
N VAL A 116 -3.09 2.91 22.14
CA VAL A 116 -3.50 4.30 21.89
C VAL A 116 -3.71 5.14 23.15
N THR A 117 -3.89 4.50 24.31
CA THR A 117 -3.93 5.19 25.61
C THR A 117 -2.95 4.53 26.58
N GLN A 118 -2.79 5.08 27.79
CA GLN A 118 -2.01 4.41 28.84
C GLN A 118 -2.74 3.18 29.44
N SER A 119 -4.04 3.02 29.17
CA SER A 119 -4.81 1.86 29.66
C SER A 119 -4.47 0.61 28.85
N PRO A 120 -4.02 -0.49 29.49
CA PRO A 120 -3.65 -1.72 28.79
C PRO A 120 -4.82 -2.39 28.03
N HIS A 121 -6.05 -1.99 28.31
CA HIS A 121 -7.26 -2.51 27.66
C HIS A 121 -7.62 -1.79 26.35
N HIS A 122 -6.96 -0.68 26.02
CA HIS A 122 -7.23 0.11 24.81
C HIS A 122 -6.17 -0.15 23.74
N VAL A 123 -6.16 -1.38 23.23
CA VAL A 123 -5.33 -1.80 22.11
C VAL A 123 -6.17 -1.78 20.84
N LEU A 124 -5.67 -1.13 19.80
CA LEU A 124 -6.21 -1.21 18.44
C LEU A 124 -5.48 -2.30 17.67
N ASN A 125 -6.24 -3.14 16.97
CA ASN A 125 -5.71 -4.17 16.08
C ASN A 125 -5.74 -3.66 14.65
N VAL A 126 -4.60 -3.21 14.15
CA VAL A 126 -4.48 -2.65 12.79
C VAL A 126 -3.90 -3.69 11.85
N VAL A 127 -4.60 -4.00 10.77
CA VAL A 127 -4.21 -5.01 9.80
C VAL A 127 -4.06 -4.39 8.42
N ALA A 128 -2.80 -4.19 8.01
CA ALA A 128 -2.48 -3.75 6.66
C ALA A 128 -2.59 -4.93 5.68
N VAL A 129 -3.19 -4.70 4.51
CA VAL A 129 -3.33 -5.70 3.45
C VAL A 129 -2.89 -5.17 2.09
N HIS A 130 -2.44 -6.07 1.23
CA HIS A 130 -2.34 -5.88 -0.22
C HIS A 130 -2.73 -7.21 -0.87
N PHE A 131 -4.00 -7.36 -1.23
CA PHE A 131 -4.53 -8.61 -1.79
C PHE A 131 -4.10 -8.81 -3.23
N SER A 132 -4.21 -10.05 -3.69
CA SER A 132 -4.00 -10.42 -5.09
C SER A 132 -4.89 -9.60 -6.04
N TYR A 133 -4.47 -9.41 -7.29
CA TYR A 133 -5.35 -8.89 -8.36
C TYR A 133 -6.18 -9.99 -9.05
N ASP A 134 -5.93 -11.27 -8.76
CA ASP A 134 -6.69 -12.40 -9.27
C ASP A 134 -7.95 -12.64 -8.42
N LYS A 135 -9.13 -12.64 -9.04
CA LYS A 135 -10.43 -12.71 -8.34
C LYS A 135 -10.57 -13.93 -7.42
N GLN A 136 -10.05 -15.08 -7.82
CA GLN A 136 -10.14 -16.30 -7.00
C GLN A 136 -9.20 -16.19 -5.80
N GLN A 137 -7.97 -15.73 -6.03
CA GLN A 137 -7.00 -15.52 -4.96
C GLN A 137 -7.43 -14.41 -3.99
N GLN A 138 -8.13 -13.38 -4.45
CA GLN A 138 -8.72 -12.33 -3.60
C GLN A 138 -9.67 -12.91 -2.55
N CYS A 139 -10.58 -13.79 -2.99
CA CYS A 139 -11.47 -14.49 -2.07
C CYS A 139 -10.70 -15.34 -1.06
N GLN A 140 -9.67 -16.07 -1.51
CA GLN A 140 -8.83 -16.89 -0.62
C GLN A 140 -8.07 -16.02 0.40
N ASN A 141 -7.51 -14.89 -0.04
CA ASN A 141 -6.81 -13.94 0.83
C ASN A 141 -7.77 -13.38 1.90
N ALA A 142 -8.99 -12.99 1.51
CA ALA A 142 -10.02 -12.55 2.43
C ALA A 142 -10.42 -13.64 3.44
N GLN A 143 -10.63 -14.88 2.96
CA GLN A 143 -10.95 -16.02 3.83
C GLN A 143 -9.87 -16.27 4.88
N GLN A 144 -8.60 -16.36 4.46
CA GLN A 144 -7.47 -16.61 5.35
C GLN A 144 -7.29 -15.52 6.40
N LEU A 145 -7.53 -14.27 6.01
CA LEU A 145 -7.51 -13.17 6.96
C LEU A 145 -8.66 -13.31 7.98
N LEU A 146 -9.88 -13.62 7.55
CA LEU A 146 -10.99 -13.81 8.49
C LEU A 146 -10.79 -15.00 9.44
N GLU A 147 -10.24 -16.11 8.95
CA GLU A 147 -9.87 -17.27 9.78
C GLU A 147 -8.82 -16.88 10.83
N PHE A 148 -7.82 -16.08 10.44
CA PHE A 148 -6.86 -15.53 11.39
C PHE A 148 -7.55 -14.65 12.44
N LEU A 149 -8.41 -13.70 12.04
CA LEU A 149 -9.11 -12.80 12.96
C LEU A 149 -10.01 -13.56 13.93
N GLU A 150 -10.73 -14.59 13.46
CA GLU A 150 -11.53 -15.48 14.31
C GLU A 150 -10.64 -16.22 15.32
N SER A 151 -9.53 -16.81 14.86
CA SER A 151 -8.64 -17.61 15.72
C SER A 151 -7.98 -16.82 16.85
N GLN A 152 -7.85 -15.50 16.70
CA GLN A 152 -7.19 -14.63 17.65
C GLN A 152 -8.17 -13.92 18.60
N ASP A 153 -9.49 -14.09 18.41
CA ASP A 153 -10.56 -13.43 19.17
C ASP A 153 -10.32 -11.91 19.36
N LEU A 154 -9.93 -11.24 18.25
CA LEU A 154 -9.55 -9.83 18.30
C LEU A 154 -10.79 -8.92 18.38
N GLN A 155 -10.62 -7.80 19.09
CA GLN A 155 -11.57 -6.69 19.13
C GLN A 155 -10.92 -5.40 18.62
N ASN A 156 -11.70 -4.35 18.33
CA ASN A 156 -11.18 -3.06 17.85
C ASN A 156 -10.26 -3.21 16.63
N ILE A 157 -10.76 -3.91 15.61
CA ILE A 157 -10.01 -4.27 14.41
C ILE A 157 -10.24 -3.24 13.31
N ILE A 158 -9.13 -2.73 12.77
CA ILE A 158 -9.09 -1.91 11.56
C ILE A 158 -8.35 -2.71 10.49
N VAL A 159 -9.01 -3.07 9.41
CA VAL A 159 -8.37 -3.67 8.23
C VAL A 159 -8.28 -2.61 7.14
N LEU A 160 -7.07 -2.32 6.66
CA LEU A 160 -6.87 -1.27 5.67
C LEU A 160 -5.78 -1.60 4.65
N GLY A 161 -5.88 -0.99 3.48
CA GLY A 161 -4.93 -1.17 2.40
C GLY A 161 -5.61 -1.56 1.11
N ASP A 162 -4.83 -2.09 0.17
CA ASP A 162 -5.28 -2.37 -1.18
C ASP A 162 -5.92 -3.78 -1.26
N PHE A 163 -7.23 -3.84 -1.50
CA PHE A 163 -7.97 -5.09 -1.67
C PHE A 163 -7.98 -5.54 -3.14
N ASN A 164 -7.40 -4.76 -4.05
CA ASN A 164 -7.45 -4.94 -5.50
C ASN A 164 -8.89 -5.12 -6.02
N THR A 165 -9.85 -4.42 -5.40
CA THR A 165 -11.25 -4.48 -5.84
C THR A 165 -11.51 -3.57 -7.03
N TYR A 166 -12.24 -4.10 -8.01
CA TYR A 166 -12.62 -3.38 -9.22
C TYR A 166 -14.15 -3.29 -9.32
N PRO A 167 -14.72 -2.35 -10.10
CA PRO A 167 -16.16 -2.16 -10.19
C PRO A 167 -16.95 -3.43 -10.58
N ASP A 168 -16.32 -4.35 -11.30
CA ASP A 168 -16.91 -5.62 -11.74
C ASP A 168 -16.71 -6.78 -10.73
N PHE A 169 -16.01 -6.54 -9.62
CA PHE A 169 -15.78 -7.54 -8.58
C PHE A 169 -15.43 -6.92 -7.21
N SER A 170 -16.44 -6.81 -6.34
CA SER A 170 -16.33 -6.39 -4.94
C SER A 170 -16.06 -7.54 -3.96
N GLY A 171 -15.92 -8.77 -4.47
CA GLY A 171 -15.94 -10.00 -3.69
C GLY A 171 -15.13 -10.01 -2.40
N PRO A 172 -13.83 -9.68 -2.40
CA PRO A 172 -13.04 -9.72 -1.17
C PRO A 172 -13.52 -8.73 -0.11
N VAL A 173 -14.24 -7.66 -0.44
CA VAL A 173 -14.81 -6.70 0.53
C VAL A 173 -16.19 -7.15 1.01
N ASP A 174 -16.99 -7.75 0.12
CA ASP A 174 -18.32 -8.29 0.47
C ASP A 174 -18.24 -9.34 1.59
N VAL A 175 -17.16 -10.13 1.63
CA VAL A 175 -16.94 -11.14 2.67
C VAL A 175 -16.85 -10.50 4.07
N PHE A 176 -16.26 -9.31 4.17
CA PHE A 176 -16.15 -8.60 5.45
C PHE A 176 -17.47 -7.92 5.84
N THR A 177 -18.22 -7.44 4.85
CA THR A 177 -19.32 -6.48 5.05
C THR A 177 -20.73 -7.08 4.90
N SER A 178 -20.87 -8.29 4.36
CA SER A 178 -22.15 -8.95 4.12
C SER A 178 -22.26 -10.34 4.75
N ASN A 179 -23.46 -10.66 5.26
CA ASN A 179 -23.81 -12.02 5.68
C ASN A 179 -24.07 -12.96 4.50
N VAL A 180 -24.39 -12.40 3.33
CA VAL A 180 -24.68 -13.16 2.11
C VAL A 180 -23.60 -12.83 1.09
N VAL A 181 -22.61 -13.71 0.99
CA VAL A 181 -21.50 -13.59 0.06
C VAL A 181 -21.80 -14.45 -1.18
N LYS A 182 -22.08 -13.82 -2.32
CA LYS A 182 -22.32 -14.53 -3.58
C LYS A 182 -21.08 -14.61 -4.47
N SER A 183 -20.17 -13.66 -4.31
CA SER A 183 -19.01 -13.41 -5.16
C SER A 183 -17.82 -14.31 -4.81
N CYS A 184 -17.71 -14.77 -3.56
CA CYS A 184 -16.67 -15.67 -3.09
C CYS A 184 -17.26 -16.98 -2.55
N PRO A 185 -16.88 -18.16 -3.10
CA PRO A 185 -17.50 -19.44 -2.76
C PRO A 185 -16.85 -20.10 -1.53
N PHE A 186 -16.99 -19.49 -0.34
CA PHE A 186 -16.56 -20.12 0.91
C PHE A 186 -17.50 -19.78 2.07
N ARG A 187 -17.47 -20.63 3.11
CA ARG A 187 -18.22 -20.38 4.34
C ARG A 187 -17.51 -19.32 5.15
N ARG A 188 -18.17 -18.18 5.37
CA ARG A 188 -17.66 -17.10 6.21
C ARG A 188 -17.43 -17.60 7.65
N PRO A 189 -16.23 -17.39 8.22
CA PRO A 189 -15.96 -17.58 9.66
C PRO A 189 -16.91 -16.76 10.56
N HIS A 190 -17.04 -17.11 11.84
CA HIS A 190 -17.85 -16.37 12.82
C HIS A 190 -17.11 -15.13 13.32
N VAL A 191 -16.84 -14.21 12.41
CA VAL A 191 -16.34 -12.86 12.71
C VAL A 191 -17.48 -11.84 12.65
N PRO A 192 -17.46 -10.76 13.46
CA PRO A 192 -18.40 -9.65 13.29
C PRO A 192 -18.34 -9.08 11.87
N LEU A 193 -19.47 -8.55 11.38
CA LEU A 193 -19.46 -7.80 10.13
C LEU A 193 -18.67 -6.52 10.32
N PHE A 194 -17.85 -6.19 9.34
CA PHE A 194 -17.12 -4.95 9.29
C PHE A 194 -17.92 -3.89 8.53
N TYR A 195 -17.67 -2.64 8.85
CA TYR A 195 -18.20 -1.50 8.11
C TYR A 195 -17.11 -0.89 7.25
N ASP A 196 -17.47 -0.47 6.04
CA ASP A 196 -16.58 0.29 5.18
C ASP A 196 -16.65 1.78 5.57
N ALA A 197 -15.54 2.35 6.03
CA ALA A 197 -15.50 3.70 6.57
C ALA A 197 -15.97 4.77 5.58
N ALA A 198 -15.74 4.58 4.27
CA ALA A 198 -16.24 5.54 3.28
C ALA A 198 -17.74 5.37 3.03
N MET A 199 -18.31 4.17 3.19
CA MET A 199 -19.75 3.98 3.03
C MET A 199 -20.53 4.52 4.23
N ASP A 200 -19.97 4.42 5.43
CA ASP A 200 -20.63 4.86 6.67
C ASP A 200 -20.61 6.38 6.86
N SER A 201 -19.58 7.07 6.36
CA SER A 201 -19.42 8.52 6.51
C SER A 201 -20.02 9.34 5.36
N HIS A 202 -20.30 8.73 4.22
CA HIS A 202 -20.84 9.45 3.06
C HIS A 202 -22.36 9.58 3.13
N ARG A 203 -22.85 10.75 2.69
CA ARG A 203 -24.28 10.94 2.44
C ARG A 203 -24.68 10.07 1.24
N VAL A 204 -25.88 9.49 1.30
CA VAL A 204 -26.43 8.58 0.28
C VAL A 204 -26.38 9.15 -1.15
N GLU A 205 -26.34 10.49 -1.28
CA GLU A 205 -26.37 11.21 -2.55
C GLU A 205 -24.97 11.47 -3.16
N ASP A 206 -23.89 11.35 -2.37
CA ASP A 206 -22.54 11.64 -2.86
C ASP A 206 -21.91 10.39 -3.51
N PRO A 207 -21.23 10.53 -4.67
CA PRO A 207 -20.49 9.42 -5.25
C PRO A 207 -19.36 8.99 -4.31
N LEU A 208 -19.19 7.67 -4.13
CA LEU A 208 -18.12 7.13 -3.30
C LEU A 208 -16.74 7.56 -3.85
N PRO A 209 -15.79 7.91 -2.96
CA PRO A 209 -14.49 8.41 -3.38
C PRO A 209 -13.68 7.27 -4.03
N LEU A 210 -13.37 7.45 -5.31
CA LEU A 210 -12.43 6.59 -6.05
C LEU A 210 -11.01 6.88 -5.57
N SER A 211 -10.18 5.86 -5.35
CA SER A 211 -8.87 6.02 -4.72
C SER A 211 -7.68 5.68 -5.59
N PHE A 212 -7.88 4.84 -6.62
CA PHE A 212 -6.83 4.49 -7.56
C PHE A 212 -6.70 5.57 -8.62
N SER A 213 -5.55 6.23 -8.66
CA SER A 213 -5.16 7.14 -9.75
C SER A 213 -3.94 6.60 -10.45
N ASN A 214 -4.10 6.18 -11.70
CA ASN A 214 -2.96 5.72 -12.48
C ASN A 214 -2.04 6.89 -12.86
N MET A 215 -0.76 6.60 -13.08
CA MET A 215 0.21 7.58 -13.59
C MET A 215 0.79 7.06 -14.91
N PRO A 216 1.10 7.92 -15.91
CA PRO A 216 1.23 9.37 -15.88
C PRO A 216 -0.04 10.15 -16.20
N SER A 217 -1.17 9.49 -16.40
CA SER A 217 -2.47 10.10 -16.70
C SER A 217 -3.32 10.13 -15.42
N PRO A 218 -3.09 11.07 -14.49
CA PRO A 218 -3.78 11.10 -13.20
C PRO A 218 -5.28 11.27 -13.40
N GLY A 219 -6.04 10.59 -12.56
CA GLY A 219 -7.50 10.56 -12.58
C GLY A 219 -7.97 9.34 -11.82
N TYR A 220 -8.94 9.51 -10.93
CA TYR A 220 -9.42 8.38 -10.15
C TYR A 220 -10.31 7.48 -11.00
N ILE A 221 -10.01 6.17 -11.01
CA ILE A 221 -10.67 5.19 -11.91
C ILE A 221 -11.49 4.18 -11.11
N SER A 222 -10.93 3.70 -10.01
CA SER A 222 -11.54 2.68 -9.17
C SER A 222 -11.26 2.97 -7.71
N ARG A 223 -11.90 2.20 -6.84
CA ARG A 223 -11.63 2.20 -5.42
C ARG A 223 -11.14 0.80 -5.09
N PRO A 224 -9.84 0.50 -5.10
CA PRO A 224 -9.34 -0.81 -4.70
C PRO A 224 -8.95 -0.85 -3.22
N ASP A 225 -8.48 0.26 -2.66
CA ASP A 225 -8.15 0.34 -1.24
C ASP A 225 -9.33 0.69 -0.33
N ARG A 226 -9.35 0.11 0.87
CA ARG A 226 -10.43 0.25 1.85
C ARG A 226 -9.90 0.54 3.25
N ILE A 227 -10.79 1.03 4.10
CA ILE A 227 -10.66 1.01 5.56
C ILE A 227 -11.92 0.33 6.08
N LEU A 228 -11.77 -0.88 6.60
CA LEU A 228 -12.84 -1.70 7.16
C LEU A 228 -12.70 -1.74 8.68
N LEU A 229 -13.81 -1.55 9.39
CA LEU A 229 -13.83 -1.36 10.84
C LEU A 229 -14.72 -2.38 11.51
N SER A 230 -14.27 -2.96 12.62
CA SER A 230 -15.14 -3.77 13.49
C SER A 230 -16.27 -2.91 14.10
N PRO A 231 -17.39 -3.52 14.55
CA PRO A 231 -18.54 -2.78 15.08
C PRO A 231 -18.32 -1.94 16.33
N THR A 232 -17.15 -2.06 16.97
CA THR A 232 -16.80 -1.27 18.14
C THR A 232 -16.44 0.17 17.81
N PHE A 233 -16.26 0.51 16.53
CA PHE A 233 -15.90 1.86 16.09
C PHE A 233 -17.09 2.67 15.62
N LYS A 234 -17.00 3.99 15.82
CA LYS A 234 -17.86 4.97 15.15
C LYS A 234 -17.05 5.78 14.15
N VAL A 235 -17.47 5.79 12.90
CA VAL A 235 -16.86 6.65 11.87
C VAL A 235 -17.37 8.07 12.05
N ILE A 236 -16.46 9.01 12.29
CA ILE A 236 -16.82 10.44 12.33
C ILE A 236 -16.72 11.04 10.92
N ARG A 237 -15.63 10.71 10.22
CA ARG A 237 -15.32 11.24 8.89
C ARG A 237 -14.38 10.31 8.15
N SER A 238 -14.57 10.18 6.84
CA SER A 238 -13.60 9.57 5.93
C SER A 238 -13.28 10.56 4.82
N ASP A 239 -12.00 10.77 4.58
CA ASP A 239 -11.53 11.64 3.51
C ASP A 239 -10.48 10.92 2.66
N LEU A 240 -10.42 11.32 1.40
CA LEU A 240 -9.39 10.91 0.46
C LEU A 240 -8.45 12.09 0.21
N TYR A 241 -7.18 11.92 0.55
CA TYR A 241 -6.15 12.94 0.32
C TYR A 241 -5.12 12.46 -0.68
N GLY A 242 -4.64 13.41 -1.47
CA GLY A 242 -3.57 13.20 -2.42
C GLY A 242 -4.04 12.62 -3.76
N HIS A 243 -3.64 13.27 -4.84
CA HIS A 243 -3.69 12.73 -6.20
C HIS A 243 -2.46 13.18 -6.99
N GLY A 244 -2.23 12.54 -8.15
CA GLY A 244 -1.05 12.80 -8.97
C GLY A 244 -0.95 14.23 -9.54
N GLY A 245 -2.06 14.97 -9.61
CA GLY A 245 -2.10 16.33 -10.18
C GLY A 245 -1.27 17.34 -9.38
N PRO A 246 -1.61 17.62 -8.11
CA PRO A 246 -0.84 18.50 -7.25
C PRO A 246 0.62 18.10 -7.14
N TYR A 247 0.91 16.79 -7.02
CA TYR A 247 2.27 16.27 -7.00
C TYR A 247 3.09 16.66 -8.24
N ILE A 248 2.51 16.50 -9.45
CA ILE A 248 3.21 16.90 -10.68
C ILE A 248 3.53 18.39 -10.64
N ASN A 249 2.58 19.22 -10.22
CA ASN A 249 2.72 20.67 -10.23
C ASN A 249 3.74 21.15 -9.18
N SER A 250 3.69 20.60 -7.96
CA SER A 250 4.59 21.00 -6.87
C SER A 250 6.02 20.50 -7.06
N CYS A 251 6.20 19.33 -7.67
CA CYS A 251 7.51 18.68 -7.79
C CYS A 251 8.08 18.72 -9.23
N TYR A 252 7.50 19.52 -10.14
CA TYR A 252 7.87 19.50 -11.56
C TYR A 252 9.38 19.69 -11.81
N SER A 253 9.96 20.75 -11.24
CA SER A 253 11.38 21.07 -11.41
C SER A 253 12.30 19.98 -10.88
N ALA A 254 12.00 19.45 -9.67
CA ALA A 254 12.72 18.33 -9.08
C ALA A 254 12.61 17.06 -9.94
N ILE A 255 11.43 16.76 -10.48
CA ILE A 255 11.20 15.64 -11.39
C ILE A 255 12.04 15.80 -12.66
N ILE A 256 12.07 16.98 -13.28
CA ILE A 256 12.88 17.25 -14.48
C ILE A 256 14.37 17.10 -14.16
N MET A 257 14.85 17.65 -13.04
CA MET A 257 16.25 17.53 -12.64
C MET A 257 16.66 16.07 -12.43
N LYS A 258 15.88 15.29 -11.68
CA LYS A 258 16.17 13.86 -11.45
C LYS A 258 16.13 13.05 -12.75
N ARG A 259 15.27 13.41 -13.72
CA ARG A 259 15.26 12.81 -15.07
C ARG A 259 16.57 13.10 -15.80
N THR A 260 17.00 14.36 -15.86
CA THR A 260 18.26 14.75 -16.49
C THR A 260 19.43 13.99 -15.88
N MET A 261 19.48 13.90 -14.55
CA MET A 261 20.52 13.12 -13.85
C MET A 261 20.46 11.61 -14.18
N SER A 262 19.26 11.03 -14.27
CA SER A 262 19.11 9.62 -14.68
C SER A 262 19.59 9.37 -16.10
N MET A 263 19.32 10.31 -17.03
CA MET A 263 19.80 10.24 -18.41
C MET A 263 21.32 10.35 -18.48
N LEU A 264 21.92 11.33 -17.79
CA LEU A 264 23.37 11.50 -17.74
C LEU A 264 24.06 10.25 -17.16
N ARG A 265 23.50 9.68 -16.07
CA ARG A 265 24.00 8.44 -15.48
C ARG A 265 23.89 7.26 -16.44
N SER A 266 22.77 7.13 -17.16
CA SER A 266 22.57 6.07 -18.14
C SER A 266 23.53 6.21 -19.33
N ALA A 267 23.77 7.44 -19.79
CA ALA A 267 24.75 7.73 -20.83
C ALA A 267 26.17 7.36 -20.37
N PHE A 268 26.51 7.68 -19.12
CA PHE A 268 27.79 7.29 -18.53
C PHE A 268 27.93 5.76 -18.38
N ASP A 269 26.91 5.07 -17.85
CA ASP A 269 26.89 3.60 -17.74
C ASP A 269 27.06 2.93 -19.12
N SER A 270 26.43 3.50 -20.17
CA SER A 270 26.59 3.05 -21.55
C SER A 270 28.00 3.30 -22.10
N PHE A 271 28.58 4.48 -21.81
CA PHE A 271 29.95 4.83 -22.20
C PHE A 271 30.97 3.84 -21.62
N ILE A 272 30.82 3.43 -20.36
CA ILE A 272 31.68 2.42 -19.71
C ILE A 272 31.30 0.97 -20.07
N ARG A 273 30.43 0.76 -21.07
CA ARG A 273 29.98 -0.56 -21.56
C ARG A 273 29.38 -1.46 -20.47
N ARG A 274 28.64 -0.86 -19.53
CA ARG A 274 27.90 -1.63 -18.54
C ARG A 274 26.74 -2.35 -19.23
N ASN A 275 26.68 -3.68 -19.07
CA ASN A 275 25.63 -4.48 -19.69
C ASN A 275 24.26 -4.24 -19.03
N GLY A 276 23.22 -4.25 -19.85
CA GLY A 276 21.82 -4.12 -19.44
C GLY A 276 21.27 -2.70 -19.51
N TYR A 277 19.95 -2.57 -19.48
CA TYR A 277 19.28 -1.27 -19.52
C TYR A 277 19.30 -0.60 -18.13
N SER A 278 19.63 0.69 -18.08
CA SER A 278 19.76 1.48 -16.85
C SER A 278 18.42 1.85 -16.19
N CYS A 279 17.34 1.08 -16.42
CA CYS A 279 16.06 1.45 -15.85
C CYS A 279 16.03 1.23 -14.35
N LEU A 280 15.97 2.33 -13.59
CA LEU A 280 15.88 2.32 -12.14
C LEU A 280 14.43 2.32 -11.63
N HIS A 281 13.45 2.29 -12.54
CA HIS A 281 12.04 2.45 -12.26
C HIS A 281 11.25 1.32 -12.92
N ASP A 282 10.22 0.85 -12.24
CA ASP A 282 9.16 0.10 -12.90
C ASP A 282 8.37 1.06 -13.80
N CYS A 283 8.26 0.69 -15.08
CA CYS A 283 7.54 1.47 -16.07
C CYS A 283 6.09 1.01 -16.23
N GLY A 284 5.68 0.00 -15.45
CA GLY A 284 4.38 -0.63 -15.50
C GLY A 284 4.17 -1.48 -16.76
N PRO A 285 3.03 -2.17 -16.86
CA PRO A 285 2.80 -3.25 -17.85
C PRO A 285 2.89 -2.80 -19.31
N HIS A 286 2.71 -1.51 -19.58
CA HIS A 286 2.79 -0.97 -20.94
C HIS A 286 4.01 -0.06 -21.17
N GLY A 287 4.84 0.16 -20.15
CA GLY A 287 5.95 1.09 -20.23
C GLY A 287 7.23 0.51 -20.80
N SER A 288 7.89 1.32 -21.62
CA SER A 288 9.24 1.04 -22.09
C SER A 288 10.26 1.92 -21.38
N CYS A 289 11.43 1.38 -21.05
CA CYS A 289 12.51 2.22 -20.56
C CYS A 289 13.37 2.73 -21.70
N ARG A 290 13.55 4.05 -21.79
CA ARG A 290 14.49 4.69 -22.72
C ARG A 290 15.42 5.63 -21.94
N CYS A 291 16.72 5.43 -22.07
CA CYS A 291 17.75 6.26 -21.42
C CYS A 291 17.56 6.40 -19.90
N GLY A 292 17.15 5.33 -19.21
CA GLY A 292 16.90 5.34 -17.77
C GLY A 292 15.62 6.05 -17.33
N ILE A 293 14.69 6.29 -18.26
CA ILE A 293 13.38 6.91 -18.01
C ILE A 293 12.28 6.05 -18.62
N CYS A 294 11.19 5.87 -17.87
CA CYS A 294 9.97 5.26 -18.39
C CYS A 294 9.28 6.15 -19.43
N VAL A 295 9.03 5.59 -20.60
CA VAL A 295 8.40 6.21 -21.76
C VAL A 295 7.17 5.37 -22.16
N ARG A 296 6.01 6.05 -22.23
CA ARG A 296 4.71 5.50 -22.63
C ARG A 296 4.36 4.21 -21.90
N GLY A 297 4.20 4.29 -20.58
CA GLY A 297 3.72 3.19 -19.76
C GLY A 297 2.68 3.66 -18.78
N ASP A 298 1.74 2.78 -18.49
CA ASP A 298 0.85 2.88 -17.34
C ASP A 298 1.65 2.50 -16.10
N CYS A 299 2.34 3.45 -15.48
CA CYS A 299 2.98 3.23 -14.19
C CYS A 299 1.89 3.10 -13.13
N ILE A 300 1.70 1.88 -12.62
CA ILE A 300 0.89 1.64 -11.42
C ILE A 300 1.57 2.40 -10.28
N ALA A 301 0.95 3.49 -9.87
CA ALA A 301 1.33 4.23 -8.69
C ALA A 301 0.03 4.58 -8.00
N ASP A 302 -0.50 3.66 -7.20
CA ASP A 302 -1.62 4.01 -6.35
C ASP A 302 -1.15 5.11 -5.38
N PHE A 303 -1.85 6.24 -5.44
CA PHE A 303 -1.52 7.43 -4.67
C PHE A 303 -2.80 7.88 -3.99
N SER A 304 -3.00 7.37 -2.79
CA SER A 304 -3.99 7.91 -1.89
C SER A 304 -3.50 7.80 -0.45
N VAL A 305 -3.36 8.95 0.21
CA VAL A 305 -3.28 8.97 1.68
C VAL A 305 -4.72 8.98 2.16
N LYS A 306 -5.16 7.84 2.68
CA LYS A 306 -6.49 7.71 3.26
C LYS A 306 -6.41 7.92 4.75
N SER A 307 -7.29 8.74 5.26
CA SER A 307 -7.48 8.90 6.68
C SER A 307 -8.95 8.72 7.00
N ALA A 308 -9.22 7.93 8.03
CA ALA A 308 -10.51 7.91 8.69
C ALA A 308 -10.30 8.48 10.09
N VAL A 309 -11.14 9.45 10.47
CA VAL A 309 -11.22 9.90 11.85
C VAL A 309 -12.26 9.02 12.53
N ILE A 310 -11.79 8.24 13.50
CA ILE A 310 -12.55 7.18 14.14
C ILE A 310 -12.46 7.41 15.65
N THR A 311 -13.59 7.22 16.34
CA THR A 311 -13.68 7.22 17.82
C THR A 311 -14.19 5.91 18.35
#